data_AF-A0A936JKY2-F1
#
_entry.id   AF-A0A936JKY2-F1
#
_cell.length_a   1.000
_cell.length_b   1.000
_cell.length_c   1.000
_cell.angle_alpha   90.00
_cell.angle_beta   90.00
_cell.angle_gamma   90.00
#
_symmetry.space_group_name_H-M   'P 1'
#
loop_
_entity.id
_entity.type
_entity.pdbx_description
1 polymer ?
#
loop_
_entity_poly.entity_id
_entity_poly.type
_entity_poly.pdbx_seq_one_letter_code
_entity_poly.pdbx_strand_id
1 'polypeptide(L)'
;MQLQSLNISALKIQFLAFFVFILGCSYDPPSNEKLVKALNDTSIVMRGKIIDDPQSEYRYDYYDGYEKDSHVSKLSKQGYQSGGPTWAGIVYGAILLSDKKLLSAIRFDEEAEGLAIWSKDKESLMKIRRLIAKVKTDDKLLADCIETAKKNGRME
;
A
#
# COMPACT_ATOMS: atom_id res chain seq x y z
N MET A 1 -33.21 62.75 4.44
CA MET A 1 -33.27 61.28 4.53
C MET A 1 -32.14 60.73 3.67
N GLN A 2 -31.00 60.39 4.29
CA GLN A 2 -29.77 59.98 3.60
C GLN A 2 -29.83 58.49 3.28
N LEU A 3 -29.74 58.14 1.99
CA LEU A 3 -29.51 56.77 1.53
C LEU A 3 -28.01 56.50 1.58
N GLN A 4 -27.59 55.58 2.46
CA GLN A 4 -26.23 55.07 2.51
C GLN A 4 -25.97 54.19 1.29
N SER A 5 -25.03 54.59 0.45
CA SER A 5 -24.47 53.77 -0.63
C SER A 5 -23.57 52.69 -0.05
N LEU A 6 -24.00 51.43 -0.15
CA LEU A 6 -23.16 50.26 0.12
C LEU A 6 -22.03 50.19 -0.92
N ASN A 7 -20.78 50.33 -0.46
CA ASN A 7 -19.57 50.15 -1.26
C ASN A 7 -19.41 48.66 -1.64
N ILE A 8 -19.71 48.32 -2.89
CA ILE A 8 -19.62 46.95 -3.46
C ILE A 8 -18.17 46.58 -3.86
N SER A 9 -17.19 47.43 -3.58
CA SER A 9 -15.81 47.30 -4.09
C SER A 9 -14.90 46.37 -3.28
N ALA A 10 -15.30 45.87 -2.10
CA ALA A 10 -14.45 45.01 -1.26
C ALA A 10 -14.69 43.50 -1.45
N LEU A 11 -15.67 43.07 -2.26
CA LEU A 11 -16.12 41.67 -2.36
C LEU A 11 -15.54 40.91 -3.56
N LYS A 12 -14.44 41.38 -4.17
CA LYS A 12 -13.89 40.77 -5.40
C LYS A 12 -12.47 40.20 -5.27
N ILE A 13 -11.81 40.33 -4.11
CA ILE A 13 -10.39 39.93 -3.96
C ILE A 13 -10.20 38.66 -3.09
N GLN A 14 -11.25 38.17 -2.41
CA GLN A 14 -11.14 36.93 -1.60
C GLN A 14 -11.42 35.63 -2.35
N PHE A 15 -11.94 35.68 -3.58
CA PHE A 15 -12.25 34.45 -4.34
C PHE A 15 -11.10 33.88 -5.17
N LEU A 16 -9.97 34.58 -5.28
CA LEU A 16 -8.85 34.12 -6.13
C LEU A 16 -7.87 33.18 -5.41
N ALA A 17 -7.91 33.09 -4.07
CA ALA A 17 -7.01 32.22 -3.31
C ALA A 17 -7.53 30.79 -3.12
N PHE A 18 -8.76 30.47 -3.54
CA PHE A 18 -9.36 29.15 -3.31
C PHE A 18 -9.19 28.16 -4.47
N PHE A 19 -8.65 28.60 -5.61
CA PHE A 19 -8.61 27.79 -6.84
C PHE A 19 -7.27 27.07 -7.11
N VAL A 20 -6.30 27.16 -6.20
CA VAL A 20 -4.99 26.51 -6.37
C VAL A 20 -4.94 25.09 -5.75
N PHE A 21 -6.01 24.64 -5.09
CA PHE A 21 -6.00 23.35 -4.38
C PHE A 21 -6.45 22.13 -5.19
N ILE A 22 -6.84 22.27 -6.46
CA ILE A 22 -7.57 21.21 -7.20
C ILE A 22 -6.80 20.60 -8.39
N LEU A 23 -5.46 20.67 -8.37
CA LEU A 23 -4.63 19.94 -9.34
C LEU A 23 -3.69 18.98 -8.61
N GLY A 24 -4.22 18.25 -7.64
CA GLY A 24 -3.65 16.96 -7.25
C GLY A 24 -3.82 16.01 -8.41
N CYS A 25 -2.97 16.10 -9.43
CA CYS A 25 -2.84 15.08 -10.47
C CYS A 25 -2.69 13.74 -9.75
N SER A 26 -3.69 12.87 -9.87
CA SER A 26 -3.61 11.50 -9.39
C SER A 26 -2.50 10.80 -10.17
N TYR A 27 -1.27 10.86 -9.63
CA TYR A 27 -0.11 10.22 -10.23
C TYR A 27 -0.28 8.71 -10.04
N ASP A 28 -0.73 8.04 -11.10
CA ASP A 28 -0.69 6.60 -11.16
C ASP A 28 0.76 6.16 -11.46
N PRO A 29 1.45 5.49 -10.50
CA PRO A 29 2.79 5.01 -10.79
C PRO A 29 2.75 4.00 -11.93
N PRO A 30 3.75 4.02 -12.84
CA PRO A 30 3.85 3.00 -13.88
C PRO A 30 4.02 1.62 -13.24
N SER A 31 3.35 0.62 -13.78
CA SER A 31 3.47 -0.76 -13.31
C SER A 31 4.92 -1.27 -13.44
N ASN A 32 5.35 -2.05 -12.46
CA ASN A 32 6.63 -2.74 -12.47
C ASN A 32 6.47 -4.15 -13.07
N GLU A 33 7.13 -4.40 -14.20
CA GLU A 33 6.99 -5.68 -14.92
C GLU A 33 7.33 -6.91 -14.09
N LYS A 34 8.29 -6.83 -13.16
CA LYS A 34 8.66 -7.97 -12.31
C LYS A 34 7.53 -8.34 -11.37
N LEU A 35 6.84 -7.35 -10.81
CA LEU A 35 5.70 -7.56 -9.93
C LEU A 35 4.47 -8.04 -10.71
N VAL A 36 4.21 -7.47 -11.90
CA VAL A 36 3.14 -7.94 -12.79
C VAL A 36 3.33 -9.40 -13.18
N LYS A 37 4.55 -9.82 -13.55
CA LYS A 37 4.86 -11.22 -13.86
C LYS A 37 4.69 -12.12 -12.63
N ALA A 38 5.11 -11.65 -11.46
CA ALA A 38 5.02 -12.41 -10.22
C ALA A 38 3.58 -12.79 -9.85
N LEU A 39 2.56 -12.00 -10.24
CA LEU A 39 1.16 -12.30 -9.94
C LEU A 39 0.71 -13.70 -10.39
N ASN A 40 1.28 -14.22 -11.48
CA ASN A 40 0.91 -15.51 -12.07
C ASN A 40 2.06 -16.52 -12.09
N ASP A 41 3.22 -16.19 -11.49
CA ASP A 41 4.38 -17.08 -11.49
C ASP A 41 4.24 -18.16 -10.41
N THR A 42 3.99 -19.39 -10.86
CA THR A 42 3.83 -20.57 -9.98
C THR A 42 5.15 -21.19 -9.53
N SER A 43 6.29 -20.71 -10.03
CA SER A 43 7.62 -21.17 -9.62
C SER A 43 8.14 -20.45 -8.37
N ILE A 44 7.49 -19.35 -7.97
CA ILE A 44 7.87 -18.58 -6.78
C ILE A 44 7.66 -19.40 -5.50
N VAL A 45 8.72 -19.47 -4.69
CA VAL A 45 8.66 -20.04 -3.33
C VAL A 45 7.84 -19.12 -2.43
N MET A 46 6.63 -19.55 -2.12
CA MET A 46 5.66 -18.80 -1.34
C MET A 46 6.09 -18.61 0.13
N ARG A 47 5.74 -17.45 0.71
CA ARG A 47 6.04 -17.10 2.11
C ARG A 47 4.77 -16.96 2.95
N GLY A 48 4.84 -17.10 4.26
CA GLY A 48 3.66 -17.08 5.13
C GLY A 48 2.67 -18.23 4.87
N LYS A 49 1.44 -18.14 5.39
CA LYS A 49 0.41 -19.20 5.30
C LYS A 49 -0.97 -18.63 4.99
N ILE A 50 -1.77 -19.35 4.19
CA ILE A 50 -3.20 -19.04 4.02
C ILE A 50 -3.99 -20.01 4.89
N ILE A 51 -4.92 -19.46 5.67
CA ILE A 51 -5.85 -20.17 6.54
C ILE A 51 -7.25 -20.00 5.95
N ASP A 52 -8.01 -21.08 5.88
CA ASP A 52 -9.42 -21.06 5.52
C ASP A 52 -10.23 -20.67 6.79
N ASP A 53 -10.98 -19.58 6.73
CA ASP A 53 -11.83 -19.16 7.85
C ASP A 53 -13.24 -19.77 7.69
N PRO A 54 -13.86 -20.29 8.78
CA PRO A 54 -15.19 -20.88 8.73
C PRO A 54 -16.30 -19.94 8.25
N GLN A 55 -16.10 -18.61 8.32
CA GLN A 55 -17.08 -17.60 7.91
C GLN A 55 -17.03 -17.25 6.41
N SER A 56 -16.49 -18.15 5.58
CA SER A 56 -16.34 -17.98 4.12
C SER A 56 -15.37 -16.85 3.74
N GLU A 57 -14.37 -16.60 4.58
CA GLU A 57 -13.23 -15.75 4.25
C GLU A 57 -11.94 -16.58 4.26
N TYR A 58 -10.88 -16.01 3.69
CA TYR A 58 -9.53 -16.54 3.74
C TYR A 58 -8.66 -15.51 4.43
N ARG A 59 -7.70 -15.98 5.23
CA ARG A 59 -6.72 -15.14 5.92
C ARG A 59 -5.32 -15.53 5.48
N TYR A 60 -4.54 -14.57 5.02
CA TYR A 60 -3.12 -14.73 4.75
C TYR A 60 -2.31 -14.11 5.88
N ASP A 61 -1.46 -14.92 6.51
CA ASP A 61 -0.56 -14.53 7.58
C ASP A 61 0.87 -14.47 7.09
N TYR A 62 1.54 -13.35 7.34
CA TYR A 62 2.95 -13.16 7.04
C TYR A 62 3.72 -12.53 8.20
N TYR A 63 4.82 -13.18 8.62
CA TYR A 63 5.66 -12.75 9.72
C TYR A 63 7.14 -12.77 9.28
N ASP A 64 7.68 -11.63 8.85
CA ASP A 64 9.07 -11.54 8.36
C ASP A 64 10.10 -11.87 9.44
N GLY A 65 9.78 -11.66 10.72
CA GLY A 65 10.65 -12.05 11.84
C GLY A 65 10.90 -13.56 11.94
N TYR A 66 10.04 -14.40 11.34
CA TYR A 66 10.19 -15.86 11.35
C TYR A 66 10.85 -16.41 10.07
N GLU A 67 11.14 -15.56 9.08
CA GLU A 67 11.80 -15.96 7.84
C GLU A 67 13.33 -15.99 8.04
N LYS A 68 14.01 -16.97 7.43
CA LYS A 68 15.48 -17.12 7.56
C LYS A 68 16.26 -15.93 7.00
N ASP A 69 15.70 -15.29 5.97
CA ASP A 69 16.19 -14.12 5.27
C ASP A 69 15.47 -12.84 5.74
N SER A 70 15.06 -12.78 7.02
CA SER A 70 14.33 -11.66 7.61
C SER A 70 14.91 -10.29 7.27
N HIS A 71 14.04 -9.32 6.99
CA HIS A 71 14.40 -7.92 6.77
C HIS A 71 14.25 -7.05 8.02
N VAL A 72 13.89 -7.62 9.18
CA VAL A 72 13.67 -6.86 10.43
C VAL A 72 14.83 -5.90 10.73
N SER A 73 16.07 -6.40 10.81
CA SER A 73 17.23 -5.54 11.11
C SER A 73 17.47 -4.46 10.05
N LYS A 74 17.23 -4.78 8.77
CA LYS A 74 17.42 -3.84 7.65
C LYS A 74 16.39 -2.71 7.71
N LEU A 75 15.12 -3.04 7.92
CA LEU A 75 14.02 -2.08 8.00
C LEU A 75 14.09 -1.24 9.28
N SER A 76 14.49 -1.84 10.41
CA SER A 76 14.67 -1.09 11.67
C SER A 76 15.77 -0.03 11.56
N LYS A 77 16.88 -0.34 10.88
CA LYS A 77 17.95 0.64 10.60
C LYS A 77 17.50 1.80 9.72
N GLN A 78 16.41 1.62 8.97
CA GLN A 78 15.79 2.67 8.16
C GLN A 78 14.71 3.46 8.92
N GLY A 79 14.46 3.12 10.19
CA GLY A 79 13.51 3.81 11.06
C GLY A 79 12.11 3.20 11.12
N TYR A 80 11.88 2.04 10.50
CA TYR A 80 10.57 1.36 10.54
C TYR A 80 10.44 0.39 11.71
N GLN A 81 9.22 0.16 12.17
CA GLN A 81 8.88 -0.81 13.22
C GLN A 81 9.19 -2.26 12.81
N SER A 82 9.22 -2.52 11.49
CA SER A 82 9.63 -3.75 10.82
C SER A 82 8.67 -4.96 10.92
N GLY A 83 7.50 -4.78 11.52
CA GLY A 83 6.43 -5.78 11.66
C GLY A 83 5.25 -5.50 10.75
N GLY A 84 4.03 -5.72 11.23
CA GLY A 84 2.81 -5.65 10.43
C GLY A 84 2.60 -4.32 9.70
N PRO A 85 2.67 -3.15 10.37
CA PRO A 85 2.50 -1.86 9.73
C PRO A 85 3.50 -1.60 8.58
N THR A 86 4.78 -1.90 8.81
CA THR A 86 5.82 -1.79 7.76
C THR A 86 5.48 -2.67 6.56
N TRP A 87 5.10 -3.93 6.81
CA TRP A 87 4.79 -4.88 5.75
C TRP A 87 3.48 -4.58 5.04
N ALA A 88 2.47 -4.01 5.72
CA ALA A 88 1.26 -3.51 5.08
C ALA A 88 1.59 -2.40 4.07
N GLY A 89 2.45 -1.45 4.45
CA GLY A 89 2.95 -0.42 3.55
C GLY A 89 3.68 -1.00 2.34
N ILE A 90 4.61 -1.93 2.56
CA ILE A 90 5.36 -2.60 1.48
C ILE A 90 4.41 -3.34 0.53
N VAL A 91 3.45 -4.12 1.04
CA VAL A 91 2.48 -4.86 0.23
C VAL A 91 1.56 -3.90 -0.53
N TYR A 92 1.10 -2.83 0.11
CA TYR A 92 0.34 -1.77 -0.55
C TYR A 92 1.10 -1.18 -1.75
N GLY A 93 2.38 -0.86 -1.56
CA GLY A 93 3.26 -0.39 -2.63
C GLY A 93 3.40 -1.42 -3.76
N ALA A 94 3.59 -2.69 -3.42
CA ALA A 94 3.70 -3.78 -4.40
C ALA A 94 2.40 -3.93 -5.23
N ILE A 95 1.24 -3.78 -4.60
CA ILE A 95 -0.06 -3.83 -5.28
C ILE A 95 -0.22 -2.63 -6.21
N LEU A 96 0.12 -1.41 -5.77
CA LEU A 96 0.04 -0.22 -6.63
C LEU A 96 0.93 -0.32 -7.87
N LEU A 97 2.08 -0.96 -7.73
CA LEU A 97 3.03 -1.19 -8.82
C LEU A 97 2.70 -2.43 -9.68
N SER A 98 1.61 -3.17 -9.41
CA SER A 98 1.26 -4.38 -10.16
C SER A 98 -0.19 -4.40 -10.62
N ASP A 99 -1.12 -4.68 -9.71
CA ASP A 99 -2.57 -4.76 -9.97
C ASP A 99 -3.36 -4.07 -8.86
N LYS A 100 -3.63 -2.77 -9.06
CA LYS A 100 -4.38 -1.92 -8.11
C LYS A 100 -5.76 -2.47 -7.75
N LYS A 101 -6.37 -3.29 -8.61
CA LYS A 101 -7.71 -3.85 -8.34
C LYS A 101 -7.71 -4.79 -7.14
N LEU A 102 -6.56 -5.38 -6.80
CA LEU A 102 -6.40 -6.22 -5.61
C LEU A 102 -6.74 -5.48 -4.32
N LEU A 103 -6.54 -4.16 -4.23
CA LEU A 103 -6.90 -3.38 -3.05
C LEU A 103 -8.40 -3.43 -2.72
N SER A 104 -9.25 -3.64 -3.74
CA SER A 104 -10.69 -3.77 -3.53
C SER A 104 -11.14 -5.17 -3.10
N ALA A 105 -10.26 -6.17 -3.23
CA ALA A 105 -10.55 -7.57 -2.91
C ALA A 105 -10.06 -7.97 -1.52
N ILE A 106 -9.27 -7.14 -0.84
CA ILE A 106 -8.60 -7.47 0.40
C ILE A 106 -8.83 -6.45 1.51
N ARG A 107 -8.55 -6.86 2.74
CA ARG A 107 -8.45 -5.98 3.91
C ARG A 107 -7.15 -6.28 4.66
N PHE A 108 -6.33 -5.26 4.86
CA PHE A 108 -5.17 -5.36 5.75
C PHE A 108 -5.61 -5.36 7.21
N ASP A 109 -4.92 -6.17 8.00
CA ASP A 109 -5.06 -6.28 9.45
C ASP A 109 -3.64 -6.30 10.03
N GLU A 110 -3.19 -5.12 10.44
CA GLU A 110 -1.82 -4.86 10.87
C GLU A 110 -1.64 -5.29 12.32
N GLU A 111 -1.08 -6.47 12.54
CA GLU A 111 -0.67 -6.93 13.87
C GLU A 111 0.73 -6.38 14.21
N ALA A 112 1.11 -6.35 15.49
CA ALA A 112 2.40 -5.78 15.88
C ALA A 112 3.60 -6.46 15.19
N GLU A 113 3.66 -7.79 15.19
CA GLU A 113 4.81 -8.54 14.68
C GLU A 113 4.61 -9.10 13.26
N GLY A 114 3.40 -9.00 12.71
CA GLY A 114 3.07 -9.59 11.42
C GLY A 114 1.88 -8.95 10.74
N LEU A 115 1.68 -9.38 9.50
CA LEU A 115 0.62 -8.87 8.65
C LEU A 115 -0.40 -9.97 8.41
N ALA A 116 -1.63 -9.71 8.81
CA ALA A 116 -2.78 -10.48 8.37
C ALA A 116 -3.47 -9.76 7.21
N ILE A 117 -3.91 -10.52 6.21
CA ILE A 117 -4.66 -10.00 5.06
C ILE A 117 -5.87 -10.90 4.83
N TRP A 118 -7.05 -10.30 4.87
CA TRP A 118 -8.32 -10.98 4.68
C TRP A 118 -8.83 -10.81 3.25
N SER A 119 -9.49 -11.83 2.70
CA SER A 119 -10.13 -11.79 1.39
C SER A 119 -11.23 -12.84 1.29
N LYS A 120 -12.28 -12.56 0.52
CA LYS A 120 -13.27 -13.58 0.11
C LYS A 120 -12.81 -14.40 -1.10
N ASP A 121 -11.75 -13.96 -1.77
CA ASP A 121 -11.13 -14.62 -2.90
C ASP A 121 -9.72 -15.11 -2.52
N LYS A 122 -9.57 -16.44 -2.49
CA LYS A 122 -8.30 -17.11 -2.19
C LYS A 122 -7.22 -16.78 -3.21
N GLU A 123 -7.57 -16.56 -4.48
CA GLU A 123 -6.59 -16.26 -5.52
C GLU A 123 -5.98 -14.86 -5.33
N SER A 124 -6.77 -13.88 -4.87
CA SER A 124 -6.25 -12.57 -4.48
C SER A 124 -5.17 -12.67 -3.39
N LEU A 125 -5.35 -13.56 -2.39
CA LEU A 125 -4.32 -13.81 -1.37
C LEU A 125 -3.11 -14.54 -1.94
N MET A 126 -3.30 -15.49 -2.85
CA MET A 126 -2.20 -16.16 -3.55
C MET A 126 -1.35 -15.18 -4.34
N LYS A 127 -1.97 -14.22 -5.03
CA LYS A 127 -1.26 -13.13 -5.72
C LYS A 127 -0.42 -12.30 -4.75
N ILE A 128 -0.97 -11.90 -3.61
CA ILE A 128 -0.23 -11.13 -2.60
C ILE A 128 0.94 -11.93 -2.05
N ARG A 129 0.74 -13.23 -1.81
CA ARG A 129 1.79 -14.14 -1.36
C ARG A 129 2.96 -14.22 -2.36
N ARG A 130 2.67 -14.23 -3.66
CA ARG A 130 3.69 -14.13 -4.73
C ARG A 130 4.39 -12.77 -4.73
N LEU A 131 3.64 -11.68 -4.54
CA LEU A 131 4.21 -10.33 -4.44
C LEU A 131 5.20 -10.22 -3.28
N ILE A 132 4.83 -10.65 -2.07
CA ILE A 132 5.72 -10.64 -0.90
C ILE A 132 6.98 -11.45 -1.18
N ALA A 133 6.84 -12.68 -1.68
CA ALA A 133 7.99 -13.53 -2.01
C ALA A 133 8.92 -12.88 -3.05
N LYS A 134 8.34 -12.17 -4.05
CA LYS A 134 9.12 -11.45 -5.04
C LYS A 134 9.84 -10.24 -4.45
N VAL A 135 9.16 -9.43 -3.67
CA VAL A 135 9.73 -8.25 -2.99
C VAL A 135 10.83 -8.67 -2.02
N LYS A 136 10.65 -9.78 -1.31
CA LYS A 136 11.63 -10.34 -0.37
C LYS A 136 12.98 -10.67 -1.00
N THR A 137 13.03 -10.95 -2.29
CA THR A 137 14.24 -11.44 -2.97
C THR A 137 14.88 -10.41 -3.90
N ASP A 138 14.34 -9.19 -3.95
CA ASP A 138 14.81 -8.12 -4.83
C ASP A 138 14.81 -6.79 -4.07
N ASP A 139 16.00 -6.40 -3.62
CA ASP A 139 16.22 -5.19 -2.83
C ASP A 139 15.78 -3.90 -3.52
N LYS A 140 15.86 -3.87 -4.86
CA LYS A 140 15.36 -2.74 -5.63
C LYS A 140 13.84 -2.69 -5.59
N LEU A 141 13.16 -3.83 -5.77
CA LEU A 141 11.70 -3.89 -5.65
C LEU A 141 11.23 -3.51 -4.25
N LEU A 142 11.93 -3.95 -3.20
CA LEU A 142 11.63 -3.53 -1.83
C LEU A 142 11.67 -2.01 -1.68
N ALA A 143 12.75 -1.37 -2.16
CA ALA A 143 12.87 0.08 -2.12
C ALA A 143 11.77 0.79 -2.94
N ASP A 144 11.47 0.30 -4.14
CA ASP A 144 10.42 0.86 -5.01
C ASP A 144 9.03 0.78 -4.33
N CYS A 145 8.73 -0.32 -3.64
CA CYS A 145 7.47 -0.51 -2.91
C CYS A 145 7.37 0.44 -1.72
N ILE A 146 8.43 0.56 -0.91
CA ILE A 146 8.50 1.49 0.23
C ILE A 146 8.28 2.93 -0.26
N GLU A 147 8.98 3.35 -1.30
CA GLU A 147 8.85 4.71 -1.83
C GLU A 147 7.44 4.98 -2.38
N THR A 148 6.84 3.99 -3.04
CA THR A 148 5.45 4.08 -3.50
C THR A 148 4.48 4.22 -2.33
N ALA A 149 4.65 3.45 -1.26
CA ALA A 149 3.82 3.55 -0.07
C ALA A 149 3.97 4.91 0.63
N LYS A 150 5.22 5.41 0.76
CA LYS A 150 5.51 6.75 1.30
C LYS A 150 4.79 7.86 0.55
N LYS A 151 4.90 7.88 -0.78
CA LYS A 151 4.21 8.89 -1.63
C LYS A 151 2.70 8.88 -1.48
N ASN A 152 2.13 7.77 -1.02
CA ASN A 152 0.70 7.59 -0.82
C ASN A 152 0.28 7.70 0.66
N GLY A 153 1.19 8.05 1.58
CA GLY A 153 0.88 8.15 3.02
C GLY A 153 0.47 6.81 3.63
N ARG A 154 0.95 5.69 3.06
CA ARG A 154 0.69 4.32 3.51
C ARG A 154 1.92 3.62 4.08
N MET A 155 3.00 4.35 4.27
CA MET A 155 4.14 3.91 5.07
C MET A 155 4.04 4.59 6.43
N GLU A 156 4.34 3.86 7.50
CA GLU A 156 4.52 4.42 8.85
C GLU A 156 5.68 5.41 8.94
#